data_AF-A0A067DZ35-F1
#
_entry.id   AF-A0A067DZ35-F1
#
_cell.length_a   1.000
_cell.length_b   1.000
_cell.length_c   1.000
_cell.angle_alpha   90.00
_cell.angle_beta   90.00
_cell.angle_gamma   90.00
#
_symmetry.space_group_name_H-M   'P 1'
#
loop_
_entity.id
_entity.type
_entity.pdbx_description
1 polymer ?
#
loop_
_entity_poly.entity_id
_entity_poly.type
_entity_poly.pdbx_seq_one_letter_code
_entity_poly.pdbx_strand_id
1 'polypeptide(L)'
;VAEPLRAMVLGAPLDDARHLAQRYDRMRQEAEAQAIEVSKRQAKVRETPGNPDLALKLDAAEVKLHDLKSNMAILGKEAAAAMAAVESQQQRLTLQRLIAMVEAERTYHQRVLQILDQLEGEFSVSVLF
;
A
#
# COMPACT_ATOMS: atom_id res chain seq x y z
N VAL A 1 20.25 2.95 12.06
CA VAL A 1 19.81 3.03 10.63
C VAL A 1 18.58 2.17 10.34
N ALA A 2 18.51 0.90 10.79
CA ALA A 2 17.49 -0.05 10.34
C ALA A 2 16.11 0.05 11.02
N GLU A 3 16.01 0.55 12.27
CA GLU A 3 14.73 0.60 13.00
C GLU A 3 13.63 1.40 12.29
N PRO A 4 13.91 2.58 11.71
CA PRO A 4 12.91 3.33 10.94
C PRO A 4 12.37 2.56 9.74
N LEU A 5 13.20 1.75 9.07
CA LEU A 5 12.76 0.92 7.94
C LEU A 5 11.84 -0.22 8.42
N ARG A 6 12.17 -0.85 9.55
CA ARG A 6 11.30 -1.87 10.17
C ARG A 6 9.94 -1.31 10.56
N ALA A 7 9.93 -0.11 11.16
CA ALA A 7 8.69 0.56 11.56
C ALA A 7 7.78 0.90 10.36
N MET A 8 8.34 1.14 9.18
CA MET A 8 7.55 1.42 7.97
C MET A 8 6.88 0.18 7.37
N VAL A 9 7.44 -1.00 7.59
CA VAL A 9 6.89 -2.29 7.12
C VAL A 9 5.77 -2.78 8.03
N LEU A 10 5.85 -2.48 9.33
CA LEU A 10 4.89 -2.89 10.35
C LEU A 10 4.02 -1.72 10.85
N GLY A 11 4.04 -0.60 10.13
CA GLY A 11 3.45 0.65 10.59
C GLY A 11 1.97 0.75 10.28
N ALA A 12 1.23 1.40 11.19
CA ALA A 12 -0.21 1.67 11.05
C ALA A 12 -0.62 2.23 9.67
N PRO A 13 0.12 3.15 9.01
CA PRO A 13 -0.28 3.67 7.70
C PRO A 13 -0.38 2.60 6.61
N LEU A 14 0.51 1.60 6.61
CA LEU A 14 0.48 0.51 5.63
C LEU A 14 -0.67 -0.46 5.92
N ASP A 15 -0.92 -0.74 7.20
CA ASP A 15 -2.02 -1.61 7.61
C ASP A 15 -3.39 -0.97 7.33
N ASP A 16 -3.54 0.34 7.58
CA ASP A 16 -4.75 1.10 7.25
C ASP A 16 -5.00 1.12 5.73
N ALA A 17 -3.97 1.35 4.92
CA ALA A 17 -4.08 1.31 3.46
C ALA A 17 -4.46 -0.09 2.95
N ARG A 18 -3.91 -1.16 3.55
CA ARG A 18 -4.31 -2.55 3.28
C ARG A 18 -5.75 -2.82 3.67
N HIS A 19 -6.22 -2.30 4.80
CA HIS A 19 -7.61 -2.43 5.21
C HIS A 19 -8.57 -1.77 4.21
N LEU A 20 -8.23 -0.58 3.70
CA LEU A 20 -9.01 0.07 2.64
C LEU A 20 -9.03 -0.78 1.36
N ALA A 21 -7.90 -1.31 0.93
CA ALA A 21 -7.82 -2.19 -0.24
C ALA A 21 -8.68 -3.46 -0.08
N GLN A 22 -8.63 -4.10 1.10
CA GLN A 22 -9.47 -5.26 1.40
C GLN A 22 -10.96 -4.93 1.39
N ARG A 23 -11.35 -3.76 1.92
CA ARG A 23 -12.75 -3.31 1.86
C ARG A 23 -13.19 -3.04 0.43
N TYR A 24 -12.32 -2.45 -0.39
CA TYR A 24 -12.57 -2.27 -1.82
C TYR A 24 -12.79 -3.62 -2.52
N ASP A 25 -11.93 -4.61 -2.28
CA ASP A 25 -12.05 -5.94 -2.90
C ASP A 25 -13.36 -6.64 -2.51
N ARG A 26 -13.77 -6.57 -1.25
CA ARG A 26 -15.07 -7.09 -0.80
C ARG A 26 -16.23 -6.41 -1.51
N MET A 27 -16.21 -5.08 -1.58
CA MET A 27 -17.27 -4.32 -2.25
C MET A 27 -17.32 -4.61 -3.75
N ARG A 28 -16.16 -4.84 -4.39
CA ARG A 28 -16.08 -5.27 -5.78
C ARG A 28 -16.74 -6.63 -6.00
N GLN A 29 -16.45 -7.60 -5.14
CA GLN A 29 -17.09 -8.93 -5.19
C GLN A 29 -18.61 -8.84 -4.99
N GLU A 30 -19.08 -7.99 -4.08
CA GLU A 30 -20.51 -7.74 -3.88
C GLU A 30 -21.17 -7.11 -5.12
N ALA A 31 -20.51 -6.15 -5.75
CA ALA A 31 -20.98 -5.54 -7.00
C ALA A 31 -21.03 -6.55 -8.16
N GLU A 32 -20.03 -7.42 -8.28
CA GLU A 32 -19.99 -8.51 -9.26
C GLU A 32 -21.15 -9.50 -9.05
N ALA A 33 -21.38 -9.93 -7.80
CA ALA A 33 -22.49 -10.83 -7.46
C ALA A 33 -23.85 -10.18 -7.77
N GLN A 34 -24.02 -8.90 -7.44
CA GLN A 34 -25.25 -8.16 -7.74
C GLN A 34 -25.45 -8.00 -9.26
N ALA A 35 -24.38 -7.81 -10.04
CA ALA A 35 -24.47 -7.72 -11.51
C ALA A 35 -24.96 -9.03 -12.13
N ILE A 36 -24.50 -10.18 -11.63
CA ILE A 36 -25.00 -11.49 -12.04
C ILE A 36 -26.50 -11.62 -11.73
N GLU A 37 -26.93 -11.18 -10.56
CA GLU A 37 -28.34 -11.25 -10.18
C GLU A 37 -29.23 -10.34 -11.04
N VAL A 38 -28.77 -9.13 -11.37
CA VAL A 38 -29.44 -8.25 -12.34
C VAL A 38 -29.60 -8.98 -13.68
N SER A 39 -28.54 -9.59 -14.20
CA SER A 39 -28.59 -10.34 -15.46
C SER A 39 -29.62 -11.49 -15.42
N LYS A 40 -29.67 -12.25 -14.32
CA LYS A 40 -30.67 -13.30 -14.12
C LYS A 40 -32.10 -12.76 -14.11
N ARG A 41 -32.34 -11.61 -13.46
CA ARG A 41 -33.67 -10.99 -13.41
C ARG A 41 -34.08 -10.41 -14.76
N GLN A 42 -33.15 -9.81 -15.49
CA GLN A 42 -33.38 -9.35 -16.86
C GLN A 42 -33.82 -10.50 -17.77
N ALA A 43 -33.17 -11.67 -17.68
CA ALA A 43 -33.57 -12.86 -18.43
C ALA A 43 -35.02 -13.30 -18.08
N LYS A 44 -35.35 -13.38 -16.78
CA LYS A 44 -36.70 -13.76 -16.33
C LYS A 44 -37.80 -12.78 -16.78
N VAL A 45 -37.52 -11.48 -16.75
CA VAL A 45 -38.46 -10.46 -17.26
C VAL A 45 -38.68 -10.62 -18.77
N ARG A 46 -37.64 -10.98 -19.53
CA ARG A 46 -37.75 -11.25 -20.97
C ARG A 46 -38.55 -12.52 -21.27
N GLU A 47 -38.41 -13.55 -20.45
CA GLU A 47 -39.15 -14.82 -20.58
C GLU A 47 -40.63 -14.68 -20.21
N THR A 48 -40.96 -13.83 -19.23
CA THR A 48 -42.33 -13.58 -18.76
C THR A 48 -42.67 -12.09 -18.86
N PRO A 49 -42.85 -11.56 -20.08
CA PRO A 49 -43.16 -10.15 -20.29
C PRO A 49 -44.54 -9.80 -19.71
N GLY A 50 -44.63 -8.63 -19.06
CA GLY A 50 -45.87 -8.12 -18.47
C GLY A 50 -46.12 -8.50 -17.01
N ASN A 51 -45.19 -9.21 -16.35
CA ASN A 51 -45.26 -9.44 -14.91
C ASN A 51 -44.69 -8.24 -14.13
N PRO A 52 -45.54 -7.44 -13.43
CA PRO A 52 -45.08 -6.24 -12.73
C PRO A 52 -44.17 -6.55 -11.53
N ASP A 53 -44.34 -7.69 -10.86
CA ASP A 53 -43.50 -8.09 -9.71
C ASP A 53 -42.05 -8.38 -10.16
N LEU A 54 -41.87 -9.03 -11.32
CA LEU A 54 -40.53 -9.27 -11.87
C LEU A 54 -39.84 -7.97 -12.29
N ALA A 55 -40.60 -7.02 -12.86
CA ALA A 55 -40.08 -5.71 -13.24
C ALA A 55 -39.64 -4.90 -12.00
N LEU A 56 -40.44 -4.87 -10.93
CA LEU A 56 -40.10 -4.20 -9.68
C LEU A 56 -38.84 -4.80 -9.01
N LYS A 57 -38.72 -6.13 -9.01
CA LYS A 57 -37.53 -6.82 -8.46
C LYS A 57 -36.28 -6.56 -9.29
N LEU A 58 -36.43 -6.41 -10.60
CA LEU A 58 -35.32 -6.03 -11.49
C LEU A 58 -34.87 -4.60 -11.19
N ASP A 59 -35.80 -3.65 -11.11
CA ASP A 59 -35.50 -2.24 -10.82
C ASP A 59 -34.78 -2.08 -9.47
N ALA A 60 -35.30 -2.72 -8.41
CA ALA A 60 -34.65 -2.73 -7.10
C ALA A 60 -33.22 -3.33 -7.15
N ALA A 61 -33.01 -4.34 -7.99
CA ALA A 61 -31.70 -4.94 -8.15
C ALA A 61 -30.72 -4.04 -8.93
N GLU A 62 -31.22 -3.28 -9.90
CA GLU A 62 -30.45 -2.32 -10.69
C GLU A 62 -30.06 -1.09 -9.86
N VAL A 63 -30.98 -0.56 -9.03
CA VAL A 63 -30.67 0.51 -8.07
C VAL A 63 -29.57 0.07 -7.10
N LYS A 64 -29.72 -1.11 -6.50
CA LYS A 64 -28.69 -1.66 -5.60
C LYS A 64 -27.33 -1.83 -6.31
N LEU A 65 -27.33 -2.25 -7.57
CA LEU A 65 -26.09 -2.36 -8.35
C LEU A 65 -25.47 -0.99 -8.62
N HIS A 66 -26.28 0.02 -8.90
CA HIS A 66 -25.82 1.39 -9.10
C HIS A 66 -25.16 1.93 -7.83
N ASP A 67 -25.79 1.74 -6.68
CA ASP A 67 -25.26 2.17 -5.37
C ASP A 67 -23.95 1.44 -5.02
N LEU A 68 -23.86 0.14 -5.27
CA LEU A 68 -22.62 -0.61 -5.06
C LEU A 68 -21.50 -0.09 -5.96
N LYS A 69 -21.78 0.23 -7.23
CA LYS A 69 -20.77 0.77 -8.16
C LYS A 69 -20.29 2.16 -7.74
N SER A 70 -21.19 3.02 -7.29
CA SER A 70 -20.84 4.38 -6.85
C SER A 70 -19.98 4.35 -5.59
N ASN A 71 -20.37 3.55 -4.59
CA ASN A 71 -19.58 3.33 -3.38
C ASN A 71 -18.22 2.69 -3.69
N MET A 72 -18.18 1.70 -4.57
CA MET A 72 -16.94 1.04 -4.99
C MET A 72 -15.98 2.03 -5.66
N ALA A 73 -16.49 2.94 -6.49
CA ALA A 73 -15.67 3.95 -7.15
C ALA A 73 -15.05 4.95 -6.15
N ILE A 74 -15.79 5.34 -5.11
CA ILE A 74 -15.28 6.21 -4.04
C ILE A 74 -14.20 5.46 -3.25
N LEU A 75 -14.52 4.27 -2.75
CA LEU A 75 -13.61 3.47 -1.94
C LEU A 75 -12.33 3.08 -2.71
N GLY A 76 -12.44 2.82 -4.02
CA GLY A 76 -11.29 2.56 -4.88
C GLY A 76 -10.35 3.76 -4.99
N LYS A 77 -10.87 4.99 -5.06
CA LYS A 77 -10.05 6.20 -5.04
C LYS A 77 -9.35 6.38 -3.69
N GLU A 78 -10.05 6.14 -2.59
CA GLU A 78 -9.48 6.21 -1.24
C GLU A 78 -8.36 5.18 -1.03
N ALA A 79 -8.61 3.92 -1.39
CA ALA A 79 -7.62 2.86 -1.30
C ALA A 79 -6.37 3.15 -2.16
N ALA A 80 -6.57 3.61 -3.40
CA ALA A 80 -5.47 3.96 -4.29
C ALA A 80 -4.65 5.15 -3.77
N ALA A 81 -5.32 6.20 -3.28
CA ALA A 81 -4.65 7.37 -2.71
C ALA A 81 -3.85 7.01 -1.45
N ALA A 82 -4.42 6.18 -0.56
CA ALA A 82 -3.75 5.73 0.66
C ALA A 82 -2.50 4.90 0.34
N MET A 83 -2.60 3.94 -0.59
CA MET A 83 -1.46 3.11 -1.02
C MET A 83 -0.34 3.95 -1.66
N ALA A 84 -0.70 4.90 -2.54
CA ALA A 84 0.28 5.80 -3.16
C ALA A 84 0.98 6.72 -2.14
N ALA A 85 0.25 7.21 -1.14
CA ALA A 85 0.82 8.00 -0.06
C ALA A 85 1.82 7.19 0.78
N VAL A 86 1.47 5.94 1.11
CA VAL A 86 2.37 5.02 1.83
C VAL A 86 3.62 4.74 1.01
N GLU A 87 3.49 4.46 -0.30
CA GLU A 87 4.64 4.22 -1.18
C GLU A 87 5.58 5.44 -1.24
N SER A 88 5.02 6.64 -1.46
CA SER A 88 5.81 7.87 -1.49
C SER A 88 6.55 8.12 -0.17
N GLN A 89 5.87 7.92 0.96
CA GLN A 89 6.49 8.01 2.28
C GLN A 89 7.61 6.99 2.44
N GLN A 90 7.39 5.76 1.98
CA GLN A 90 8.37 4.68 2.09
C GLN A 90 9.62 4.93 1.25
N GLN A 91 9.45 5.36 -0.01
CA GLN A 91 10.56 5.70 -0.89
C GLN A 91 11.41 6.83 -0.29
N ARG A 92 10.75 7.90 0.19
CA ARG A 92 11.45 9.05 0.80
C ARG A 92 12.26 8.65 2.03
N LEU A 93 11.66 7.93 2.97
CA LEU A 93 12.35 7.50 4.19
C LEU A 93 13.47 6.50 3.88
N THR A 94 13.26 5.59 2.93
CA THR A 94 14.29 4.63 2.52
C THR A 94 15.51 5.35 1.98
N LEU A 95 15.33 6.31 1.08
CA LEU A 95 16.43 7.12 0.54
C LEU A 95 17.18 7.85 1.66
N GLN A 96 16.46 8.50 2.58
CA GLN A 96 17.09 9.19 3.72
C GLN A 96 17.93 8.25 4.59
N ARG A 97 17.49 7.01 4.80
CA ARG A 97 18.24 6.02 5.60
C ARG A 97 19.45 5.47 4.86
N LEU A 98 19.37 5.27 3.55
CA LEU A 98 20.51 4.86 2.74
C LEU A 98 21.60 5.94 2.74
N ILE A 99 21.24 7.21 2.57
CA ILE A 99 22.18 8.34 2.66
C ILE A 99 22.88 8.34 4.02
N ALA A 100 22.11 8.33 5.11
CA ALA A 100 22.66 8.34 6.47
C ALA A 100 23.56 7.12 6.77
N MET A 101 23.26 5.96 6.18
CA MET A 101 24.08 4.76 6.31
C MET A 101 25.43 4.93 5.62
N VAL A 102 25.42 5.41 4.37
CA VAL A 102 26.65 5.64 3.58
C VAL A 102 27.53 6.69 4.25
N GLU A 103 26.93 7.75 4.78
CA GLU A 103 27.66 8.78 5.52
C GLU A 103 28.30 8.23 6.80
N ALA A 104 27.55 7.44 7.58
CA ALA A 104 28.07 6.79 8.78
C ALA A 104 29.23 5.83 8.45
N GLU A 105 29.09 5.05 7.37
CA GLU A 105 30.12 4.12 6.91
C GLU A 105 31.38 4.87 6.48
N ARG A 106 31.23 5.99 5.77
CA ARG A 106 32.35 6.85 5.38
C ARG A 106 33.07 7.40 6.61
N THR A 107 32.34 7.93 7.59
CA THR A 107 32.92 8.47 8.83
C THR A 107 33.62 7.38 9.64
N TYR A 108 33.05 6.18 9.71
CA TYR A 108 33.67 5.03 10.36
C TYR A 108 35.02 4.69 9.72
N HIS A 109 35.06 4.51 8.40
CA HIS A 109 36.31 4.20 7.69
C HIS A 109 37.35 5.31 7.82
N GLN A 110 36.94 6.59 7.75
CA GLN A 110 37.85 7.71 7.99
C GLN A 110 38.45 7.68 9.40
N ARG A 111 37.65 7.30 10.41
CA ARG A 111 38.14 7.17 11.79
C ARG A 111 39.10 6.00 11.95
N VAL A 112 38.79 4.85 11.31
CA VAL A 112 39.68 3.68 11.31
C VAL A 112 41.04 4.03 10.70
N LEU A 113 41.05 4.69 9.53
CA LEU A 113 42.30 5.14 8.90
C LEU A 113 43.12 6.05 9.81
N GLN A 114 42.49 7.05 10.44
CA GLN A 114 43.18 7.93 11.39
C GLN A 114 43.83 7.17 12.56
N ILE A 115 43.16 6.14 13.08
CA ILE A 115 43.71 5.32 14.16
C ILE A 115 44.89 4.50 13.67
N LEU A 116 44.79 3.92 12.47
CA LEU A 116 45.88 3.13 11.87
C LEU A 116 47.11 3.99 11.60
N ASP A 117 46.94 5.20 11.05
CA ASP A 117 48.03 6.14 10.78
C ASP A 117 48.76 6.55 12.09
N GLN A 118 48.01 6.74 13.18
CA GLN A 118 48.57 7.06 14.50
C GLN A 118 49.41 5.90 15.05
N LEU A 119 48.86 4.67 14.98
CA LEU A 119 49.57 3.47 15.42
C LEU A 119 50.85 3.26 14.62
N GLU A 120 50.81 3.39 13.29
CA GLU A 120 51.99 3.27 12.43
C GLU A 120 53.10 4.27 12.81
N GLY A 121 52.71 5.52 13.12
CA GLY A 121 53.62 6.54 13.63
C GLY A 121 54.29 6.16 14.95
N GLU A 122 53.52 5.65 15.92
CA GLU A 122 54.04 5.19 17.21
C GLU A 122 55.03 4.03 17.08
N PHE A 123 54.74 3.05 16.21
CA PHE A 123 55.65 1.94 15.95
C PHE A 123 56.94 2.39 15.27
N SER A 124 56.85 3.30 14.29
CA SER A 124 58.02 3.81 13.57
C SER A 124 58.97 4.58 14.49
N VAL A 125 58.43 5.37 15.43
CA VAL A 125 59.23 6.07 16.45
C VAL A 125 59.84 5.07 17.43
N SER A 126 59.10 4.05 17.87
CA SER A 126 59.57 3.07 18.85
C SER A 126 60.70 2.16 18.32
N VAL A 127 60.81 1.96 17.00
CA VAL A 127 61.89 1.17 16.38
C VAL A 127 63.17 1.99 16.14
N LEU A 128 63.07 3.33 16.19
CA LEU A 128 64.20 4.24 16.00
C LEU A 128 64.94 4.59 17.30
N PHE A 129 64.44 4.14 18.46
CA PHE A 129 65.08 4.29 19.77
C PHE A 129 65.50 2.93 20.33
#